data_AF-A0A2A5E221-F1
#
_entry.id   AF-A0A2A5E221-F1
#
_cell.length_a   1.000
_cell.length_b   1.000
_cell.length_c   1.000
_cell.angle_alpha   90.00
_cell.angle_beta   90.00
_cell.angle_gamma   90.00
#
_symmetry.space_group_name_H-M   'P 1'
#
loop_
_entity.id
_entity.type
_entity.pdbx_description
1 polymer ?
#
loop_
_entity_poly.entity_id
_entity_poly.type
_entity_poly.pdbx_seq_one_letter_code
_entity_poly.pdbx_strand_id
1 'polypeptide(L)'
;MKIFKIMTFTLVISCFLCLVHGDVESDEQLIIFEIADKTRVQKLFHDKVLPQIIELAKKNNISLILKTSRNGLPAEITTLPAIIYQNPLGRSIYRGRFSQISRIANFIQTSKFVPQKNTLLTFKSAAVEERGRAKIVYPIKISTVTGGKPKDYDDSKFKLEMKRIIIKSLKSIKLKKKVSLQPLDKRFYFDFYPWVSDKGVLYLSGKIFSQHHCKKFIWTTGKTPFVSSWKNRKKSFQSLAKKMYSELNVILAKDTIGDSFDVVSKKNSSKSWGQLNIKLPELKNNHKKNIKIGIPLHWEIKGKLGKNSRAQFSIAPPNDNYSGLIRKMNGAFSFGKGGQIALSKGWFEADMLSITMGDSDLDDSLLEEDMFHTSKFAASKIVFSPISSSEIGKLKFGEESQVKTKGLFVFKGIKETMMVDLSFEPTIDHNGAVKLFLKAQFEIELTKYAMVGAPGKHDKRNVVQFFIRIYMNEKKESK
;
A
#
# COMPACT_ATOMS: atom_id res chain seq x y z
N MET A 1 -23.62 66.48 14.95
CA MET A 1 -23.29 65.82 13.66
C MET A 1 -21.85 65.31 13.75
N LYS A 2 -21.59 64.03 13.45
CA LYS A 2 -20.34 63.25 13.72
C LYS A 2 -20.24 62.71 15.16
N ILE A 3 -20.71 61.47 15.36
CA ILE A 3 -20.23 60.46 16.34
C ILE A 3 -21.14 59.20 16.23
N PHE A 4 -22.39 59.34 15.81
CA PHE A 4 -23.35 58.22 15.71
C PHE A 4 -23.24 57.32 14.47
N LYS A 5 -22.22 57.47 13.61
CA LYS A 5 -22.07 56.69 12.37
C LYS A 5 -20.96 55.62 12.38
N ILE A 6 -20.19 55.49 13.46
CA ILE A 6 -19.07 54.53 13.53
C ILE A 6 -19.43 53.25 14.31
N MET A 7 -20.40 53.30 15.24
CA MET A 7 -20.75 52.12 16.05
C MET A 7 -21.58 51.05 15.31
N THR A 8 -22.32 51.42 14.26
CA THR A 8 -23.15 50.45 13.51
C THR A 8 -22.34 49.68 12.46
N PHE A 9 -21.18 50.19 12.03
CA PHE A 9 -20.35 49.52 11.02
C PHE A 9 -19.45 48.42 11.63
N THR A 10 -19.02 48.58 12.88
CA THR A 10 -18.21 47.56 13.58
C THR A 10 -19.03 46.35 14.02
N LEU A 11 -20.33 46.53 14.31
CA LEU A 11 -21.21 45.43 14.72
C LEU A 11 -21.63 44.53 13.55
N VAL A 12 -21.74 45.08 12.33
CA VAL A 12 -22.07 44.31 11.12
C VAL A 12 -20.86 43.52 10.59
N ILE A 13 -19.63 44.01 10.80
CA ILE A 13 -18.41 43.27 10.45
C ILE A 13 -18.12 42.14 11.45
N SER A 14 -18.47 42.30 12.73
CA SER A 14 -18.33 41.22 13.72
C SER A 14 -19.38 40.11 13.57
N CYS A 15 -20.57 40.41 13.03
CA CYS A 15 -21.57 39.39 12.69
C CYS A 15 -21.26 38.64 11.38
N PHE A 16 -20.45 39.19 10.47
CA PHE A 16 -20.01 38.50 9.26
C PHE A 16 -18.75 37.64 9.44
N LEU A 17 -17.97 37.84 10.51
CA LEU A 17 -16.83 36.97 10.87
C LEU A 17 -17.22 35.73 11.70
N CYS A 18 -18.45 35.67 12.23
CA CYS A 18 -18.99 34.49 12.93
C CYS A 18 -19.89 33.62 12.04
N LEU A 19 -20.08 33.97 10.77
CA LEU A 19 -20.85 33.16 9.82
C LEU A 19 -19.94 32.12 9.15
N VAL A 20 -20.02 30.91 9.70
CA VAL A 20 -19.79 29.63 9.01
C VAL A 20 -18.32 29.31 8.67
N HIS A 21 -17.49 29.11 9.71
CA HIS A 21 -16.68 27.88 9.73
C HIS A 21 -17.53 26.80 10.39
N GLY A 22 -18.61 26.40 9.73
CA GLY A 22 -19.14 25.07 10.00
C GLY A 22 -17.99 24.15 9.67
N ASP A 23 -17.34 23.57 10.68
CA ASP A 23 -16.45 22.44 10.50
C ASP A 23 -17.29 21.43 9.72
N VAL A 24 -17.08 21.37 8.40
CA VAL A 24 -17.62 20.31 7.57
C VAL A 24 -16.88 19.10 8.07
N GLU A 25 -17.49 18.41 9.03
CA GLU A 25 -16.93 17.22 9.65
C GLU A 25 -16.59 16.27 8.52
N SER A 26 -15.29 16.14 8.26
CA SER A 26 -14.83 15.32 7.15
C SER A 26 -15.16 13.87 7.48
N ASP A 27 -15.86 13.20 6.57
CA ASP A 27 -16.13 11.76 6.67
C ASP A 27 -14.83 10.94 6.54
N GLU A 28 -13.68 11.59 6.32
CA GLU A 28 -12.37 10.97 6.27
C GLU A 28 -11.54 11.39 7.49
N GLN A 29 -10.93 10.40 8.14
CA GLN A 29 -10.12 10.62 9.32
C GLN A 29 -8.76 9.94 9.20
N LEU A 30 -7.72 10.66 9.59
CA LEU A 30 -6.38 10.14 9.79
C LEU A 30 -6.13 10.05 11.30
N ILE A 31 -5.99 8.84 11.82
CA ILE A 31 -5.76 8.57 13.23
C ILE A 31 -4.29 8.21 13.41
N ILE A 32 -3.65 8.84 14.38
CA ILE A 32 -2.27 8.57 14.75
C ILE A 32 -2.23 8.12 16.19
N PHE A 33 -1.72 6.90 16.41
CA PHE A 33 -1.34 6.47 17.75
C PHE A 33 0.15 6.72 17.98
N GLU A 34 0.45 7.31 19.13
CA GLU A 34 1.81 7.55 19.59
C GLU A 34 2.07 6.90 20.95
N ILE A 35 3.34 6.67 21.25
CA ILE A 35 3.74 6.17 22.56
C ILE A 35 3.63 7.31 23.57
N ALA A 36 3.25 6.97 24.81
CA ALA A 36 3.09 7.93 25.89
C ALA A 36 4.40 8.51 26.44
N ASP A 37 5.51 7.80 26.20
CA ASP A 37 6.82 8.07 26.77
C ASP A 37 7.70 8.76 25.74
N LYS A 38 8.52 9.72 26.15
CA LYS A 38 9.43 10.48 25.26
C LYS A 38 10.59 9.61 24.77
N THR A 39 10.31 8.66 23.90
CA THR A 39 11.31 7.87 23.21
C THR A 39 11.98 8.70 22.11
N ARG A 40 13.14 8.23 21.62
CA ARG A 40 13.80 8.85 20.47
C ARG A 40 12.92 8.78 19.21
N VAL A 41 12.20 7.67 19.00
CA VAL A 41 11.31 7.49 17.85
C VAL A 41 10.14 8.47 17.93
N GLN A 42 9.51 8.62 19.10
CA GLN A 42 8.44 9.60 19.29
C GLN A 42 8.94 11.02 19.03
N LYS A 43 10.09 11.39 19.60
CA LYS A 43 10.67 12.72 19.39
C LYS A 43 10.91 12.99 17.90
N LEU A 44 11.53 12.04 17.20
CA LEU A 44 11.77 12.18 15.76
C LEU A 44 10.48 12.29 14.96
N PHE A 45 9.48 11.48 15.28
CA PHE A 45 8.16 11.54 14.65
C PHE A 45 7.51 12.91 14.87
N HIS A 46 7.47 13.39 16.10
CA HIS A 46 6.83 14.65 16.46
C HIS A 46 7.56 15.86 15.85
N ASP A 47 8.90 15.86 15.89
CA ASP A 47 9.70 17.01 15.43
C ASP A 47 9.76 17.10 13.90
N LYS A 48 9.80 15.96 13.19
CA LYS A 48 10.06 15.94 11.74
C LYS A 48 8.89 15.50 10.88
N VAL A 49 8.05 14.59 11.37
CA VAL A 49 7.10 13.85 10.52
C VAL A 49 5.66 14.33 10.75
N LEU A 50 5.25 14.48 12.01
CA LEU A 50 3.92 14.91 12.39
C LEU A 50 3.51 16.25 11.75
N PRO A 51 4.37 17.30 11.67
CA PRO A 51 4.01 18.55 11.01
C PRO A 51 3.65 18.35 9.53
N GLN A 52 4.39 17.50 8.83
CA GLN A 52 4.13 17.18 7.43
C GLN A 52 2.85 16.36 7.26
N ILE A 53 2.53 15.47 8.21
CA ILE A 53 1.26 14.74 8.21
C ILE A 53 0.08 15.69 8.46
N ILE A 54 0.22 16.65 9.38
CA ILE A 54 -0.81 17.69 9.63
C ILE A 54 -1.07 18.48 8.35
N GLU A 55 -0.02 18.92 7.65
CA GLU A 55 -0.14 19.63 6.38
C GLU A 55 -0.82 18.76 5.30
N LEU A 56 -0.42 17.49 5.21
CA LEU A 56 -1.02 16.52 4.29
C LEU A 56 -2.51 16.32 4.56
N ALA A 57 -2.91 16.19 5.83
CA ALA A 57 -4.30 16.03 6.24
C ALA A 57 -5.13 17.28 5.86
N LYS A 58 -4.63 18.48 6.17
CA LYS A 58 -5.25 19.76 5.77
C LYS A 58 -5.43 19.87 4.26
N LYS A 59 -4.38 19.60 3.48
CA LYS A 59 -4.41 19.64 2.01
C LYS A 59 -5.46 18.71 1.40
N ASN A 60 -5.76 17.60 2.06
CA ASN A 60 -6.73 16.61 1.60
C ASN A 60 -8.11 16.76 2.25
N ASN A 61 -8.32 17.76 3.12
CA ASN A 61 -9.53 17.93 3.92
C ASN A 61 -9.87 16.68 4.75
N ILE A 62 -8.87 16.12 5.45
CA ILE A 62 -9.01 14.94 6.30
C ILE A 62 -8.88 15.37 7.76
N SER A 63 -9.81 14.94 8.62
CA SER A 63 -9.74 15.22 10.05
C SER A 63 -8.61 14.42 10.70
N LEU A 64 -7.81 15.06 11.56
CA LEU A 64 -6.67 14.43 12.23
C LEU A 64 -7.02 14.12 13.68
N ILE A 65 -6.85 12.86 14.09
CA ILE A 65 -7.07 12.41 15.47
C ILE A 65 -5.75 11.89 16.04
N LEU A 66 -5.25 12.53 17.10
CA LEU A 66 -4.07 12.06 17.84
C LEU A 66 -4.51 11.30 19.09
N LYS A 67 -3.89 10.15 19.33
CA LYS A 67 -4.16 9.30 20.51
C LYS A 67 -2.86 8.78 21.10
N THR A 68 -2.74 8.87 22.42
CA THR A 68 -1.59 8.33 23.15
C THR A 68 -1.86 6.89 23.60
N SER A 69 -0.80 6.10 23.75
CA SER A 69 -0.89 4.71 24.20
C SER A 69 -1.38 4.54 25.66
N ARG A 70 -1.44 5.62 26.47
CA ARG A 70 -1.93 5.59 27.87
C ARG A 70 -3.38 5.12 27.96
N ASN A 71 -4.19 5.50 26.97
CA ASN A 71 -5.62 5.23 26.97
C ASN A 71 -5.97 3.81 26.51
N GLY A 72 -4.97 2.97 26.22
CA GLY A 72 -5.13 1.67 25.59
C GLY A 72 -5.02 1.76 24.06
N LEU A 73 -4.81 0.61 23.43
CA LEU A 73 -4.60 0.49 21.98
C LEU A 73 -5.33 -0.74 21.44
N PRO A 74 -5.83 -0.70 20.18
CA PRO A 74 -6.32 -1.90 19.50
C PRO A 74 -5.27 -3.01 19.45
N ALA A 75 -5.71 -4.26 19.45
CA ALA A 75 -4.84 -5.43 19.54
C ALA A 75 -3.90 -5.56 18.34
N GLU A 76 -4.35 -5.10 17.17
CA GLU A 76 -3.61 -5.04 15.93
C GLU A 76 -2.51 -3.96 15.92
N ILE A 77 -2.56 -3.00 16.84
CA ILE A 77 -1.51 -1.98 17.00
C ILE A 77 -0.39 -2.54 17.86
N THR A 78 0.63 -3.10 17.20
CA THR A 78 1.77 -3.74 17.86
C THR A 78 3.01 -2.86 17.97
N THR A 79 3.13 -1.85 17.09
CA THR A 79 4.23 -0.87 17.08
C THR A 79 3.72 0.55 16.88
N LEU A 80 4.51 1.54 17.29
CA LEU A 80 4.21 2.97 17.23
C LEU A 80 5.39 3.74 16.58
N PRO A 81 5.16 4.90 15.93
CA PRO A 81 3.85 5.50 15.66
C PRO A 81 3.03 4.64 14.69
N ALA A 82 1.71 4.60 14.89
CA ALA A 82 0.79 3.92 13.99
C ALA A 82 -0.07 4.95 13.27
N ILE A 83 -0.15 4.85 11.94
CA ILE A 83 -0.95 5.74 11.10
C ILE A 83 -2.08 4.94 10.49
N ILE A 84 -3.31 5.40 10.68
CA ILE A 84 -4.52 4.71 10.27
C ILE A 84 -5.39 5.69 9.49
N TYR A 85 -5.82 5.27 8.30
CA TYR A 85 -6.82 6.00 7.55
C TYR A 85 -8.17 5.30 7.73
N GLN A 86 -9.23 6.08 7.94
CA GLN A 86 -10.58 5.55 7.95
C GLN A 86 -11.57 6.49 7.27
N ASN A 87 -12.62 5.91 6.72
CA ASN A 87 -13.77 6.59 6.14
C ASN A 87 -15.00 5.66 6.23
N PRO A 88 -16.16 6.01 5.66
CA PRO A 88 -17.35 5.18 5.76
C PRO A 88 -17.22 3.78 5.12
N LEU A 89 -16.26 3.59 4.20
CA LEU A 89 -16.01 2.31 3.57
C LEU A 89 -15.24 1.35 4.48
N GLY A 90 -14.46 1.88 5.43
CA GLY A 90 -13.70 1.07 6.36
C GLY A 90 -12.41 1.72 6.84
N ARG A 91 -11.52 0.87 7.36
CA ARG A 91 -10.27 1.27 8.03
C ARG A 91 -9.08 0.57 7.41
N SER A 92 -7.98 1.30 7.24
CA SER A 92 -6.70 0.80 6.73
C SER A 92 -5.56 1.20 7.65
N ILE A 93 -4.55 0.35 7.78
CA ILE A 93 -3.39 0.59 8.65
C ILE A 93 -2.15 0.73 7.78
N TYR A 94 -1.46 1.86 7.90
CA TYR A 94 -0.25 2.11 7.15
C TYR A 94 0.88 1.18 7.60
N ARG A 95 1.44 0.40 6.66
CA ARG A 95 2.51 -0.57 6.91
C ARG A 95 3.84 -0.15 6.29
N GLY A 96 4.06 1.14 6.07
CA GLY A 96 5.31 1.69 5.52
C GLY A 96 6.21 2.32 6.58
N ARG A 97 7.29 2.95 6.14
CA ARG A 97 8.15 3.80 7.00
C ARG A 97 7.39 5.07 7.34
N PHE A 98 7.35 5.43 8.61
CA PHE A 98 6.59 6.62 9.04
C PHE A 98 7.19 7.93 8.52
N SER A 99 8.49 7.95 8.19
CA SER A 99 9.17 9.15 7.67
C SER A 99 8.94 9.41 6.18
N GLN A 100 8.34 8.47 5.44
CA GLN A 100 8.10 8.60 3.99
C GLN A 100 6.73 9.24 3.71
N ILE A 101 6.67 10.58 3.72
CA ILE A 101 5.42 11.34 3.55
C ILE A 101 4.74 11.06 2.20
N SER A 102 5.51 10.94 1.11
CA SER A 102 4.97 10.58 -0.22
C SER A 102 4.25 9.23 -0.20
N ARG A 103 4.76 8.28 0.58
CA ARG A 103 4.19 6.94 0.72
C ARG A 103 2.95 6.93 1.62
N ILE A 104 2.93 7.77 2.66
CA ILE A 104 1.72 8.03 3.47
C ILE A 104 0.63 8.67 2.59
N ALA A 105 0.99 9.64 1.74
CA ALA A 105 0.06 10.26 0.79
C ALA A 105 -0.51 9.22 -0.18
N ASN A 106 0.33 8.36 -0.77
CA ASN A 106 -0.15 7.28 -1.62
C ASN A 106 -1.07 6.30 -0.85
N PHE A 107 -0.70 5.93 0.38
CA PHE A 107 -1.52 5.09 1.25
C PHE A 107 -2.92 5.66 1.47
N ILE A 108 -3.03 6.92 1.93
CA ILE A 108 -4.31 7.62 2.13
C ILE A 108 -5.15 7.55 0.87
N GLN A 109 -4.54 7.89 -0.25
CA GLN A 109 -5.22 7.86 -1.54
C GLN A 109 -5.72 6.43 -1.83
N THR A 110 -4.90 5.38 -1.61
CA THR A 110 -5.28 3.99 -1.94
C THR A 110 -6.36 3.42 -1.06
N SER A 111 -6.36 3.82 0.21
CA SER A 111 -7.32 3.40 1.21
C SER A 111 -8.66 4.13 1.11
N LYS A 112 -8.70 5.31 0.46
CA LYS A 112 -9.92 6.10 0.29
C LYS A 112 -11.06 5.35 -0.39
N PHE A 113 -10.76 4.44 -1.32
CA PHE A 113 -11.79 3.73 -2.07
C PHE A 113 -11.76 2.22 -1.86
N VAL A 114 -10.60 1.68 -1.49
CA VAL A 114 -10.42 0.25 -1.24
C VAL A 114 -9.71 0.11 0.10
N PRO A 115 -10.46 0.05 1.22
CA PRO A 115 -9.88 -0.21 2.51
C PRO A 115 -9.13 -1.55 2.51
N GLN A 116 -7.96 -1.56 3.16
CA GLN A 116 -7.17 -2.77 3.32
C GLN A 116 -7.92 -3.79 4.18
N LYS A 117 -7.80 -5.07 3.81
CA LYS A 117 -8.36 -6.15 4.61
C LYS A 117 -7.44 -6.46 5.77
N ASN A 118 -8.03 -6.72 6.95
CA ASN A 118 -7.27 -7.15 8.13
C ASN A 118 -6.96 -8.65 8.10
N THR A 119 -6.37 -9.13 7.00
CA THR A 119 -5.95 -10.52 6.86
C THR A 119 -4.51 -10.67 7.35
N LEU A 120 -4.25 -11.66 8.21
CA LEU A 120 -2.93 -11.87 8.79
C LEU A 120 -1.98 -12.53 7.78
N LEU A 121 -0.76 -12.01 7.69
CA LEU A 121 0.29 -12.63 6.89
C LEU A 121 0.93 -13.78 7.67
N THR A 122 0.90 -14.99 7.09
CA THR A 122 1.36 -16.21 7.76
C THR A 122 2.62 -16.79 7.14
N PHE A 123 3.55 -17.23 7.99
CA PHE A 123 4.78 -17.92 7.61
C PHE A 123 4.87 -19.30 8.26
N LYS A 124 5.49 -20.24 7.54
CA LYS A 124 5.89 -21.56 8.07
C LYS A 124 7.38 -21.55 8.39
N SER A 125 7.78 -22.16 9.51
CA SER A 125 9.19 -22.33 9.92
C SER A 125 10.01 -21.03 9.88
N ALA A 126 9.52 -20.03 10.62
CA ALA A 126 10.07 -18.68 10.66
C ALA A 126 10.88 -18.43 11.94
N ALA A 127 11.98 -17.69 11.83
CA ALA A 127 12.73 -17.19 12.98
C ALA A 127 12.03 -15.92 13.48
N VAL A 128 11.58 -15.93 14.74
CA VAL A 128 10.72 -14.89 15.30
C VAL A 128 11.28 -14.42 16.63
N GLU A 129 11.31 -13.12 16.81
CA GLU A 129 11.46 -12.46 18.10
C GLU A 129 10.12 -11.85 18.52
N GLU A 130 9.76 -12.03 19.77
CA GLU A 130 8.60 -11.37 20.37
C GLU A 130 9.11 -10.22 21.24
N ARG A 131 8.76 -8.98 20.87
CA ARG A 131 9.03 -7.78 21.66
C ARG A 131 7.69 -7.15 22.01
N GLY A 132 7.33 -7.10 23.30
CA GLY A 132 6.02 -6.57 23.71
C GLY A 132 4.87 -7.28 22.98
N ARG A 133 4.00 -6.53 22.32
CA ARG A 133 2.93 -7.05 21.43
C ARG A 133 3.43 -7.40 20.03
N ALA A 134 4.56 -6.87 19.61
CA ALA A 134 5.09 -7.03 18.26
C ALA A 134 5.79 -8.38 18.06
N LYS A 135 5.60 -8.93 16.87
CA LYS A 135 6.44 -10.00 16.34
C LYS A 135 7.37 -9.42 15.30
N ILE A 136 8.65 -9.74 15.41
CA ILE A 136 9.66 -9.42 14.41
C ILE A 136 10.09 -10.74 13.78
N VAL A 137 9.87 -10.89 12.48
CA VAL A 137 10.30 -12.08 11.74
C VAL A 137 11.62 -11.79 11.03
N TYR A 138 12.52 -12.76 11.08
CA TYR A 138 13.81 -12.71 10.41
C TYR A 138 13.87 -13.78 9.33
N PRO A 139 13.42 -13.50 8.09
CA PRO A 139 13.67 -14.40 6.97
C PRO A 139 15.18 -14.54 6.77
N ILE A 140 15.70 -15.75 6.94
CA ILE A 140 17.11 -16.06 6.73
C ILE A 140 17.25 -16.70 5.35
N LYS A 141 17.98 -16.04 4.46
CA LYS A 141 18.34 -16.56 3.14
C LYS A 141 19.83 -16.85 3.11
N ILE A 142 20.17 -18.06 2.69
CA ILE A 142 21.56 -18.47 2.51
C ILE A 142 21.68 -18.80 1.03
N SER A 143 22.59 -18.11 0.34
CA SER A 143 22.88 -18.38 -1.06
C SER A 143 23.60 -19.71 -1.20
N THR A 144 23.54 -20.30 -2.39
CA THR A 144 24.32 -21.50 -2.68
C THR A 144 25.81 -21.19 -2.55
N VAL A 145 26.56 -22.11 -1.97
CA VAL A 145 28.02 -21.98 -1.88
C VAL A 145 28.58 -21.95 -3.29
N THR A 146 29.50 -21.03 -3.54
CA THR A 146 30.19 -20.86 -4.82
C THR A 146 31.70 -21.01 -4.64
N GLY A 147 32.45 -21.18 -5.73
CA GLY A 147 33.90 -21.48 -5.70
C GLY A 147 34.23 -22.97 -5.51
N GLY A 148 35.34 -23.27 -4.83
CA GLY A 148 35.89 -24.60 -4.57
C GLY A 148 35.06 -25.39 -3.54
N LYS A 149 33.90 -25.90 -3.96
CA LYS A 149 32.99 -26.68 -3.10
C LYS A 149 33.69 -27.96 -2.61
N PRO A 150 33.47 -28.37 -1.34
CA PRO A 150 33.88 -29.70 -0.87
C PRO A 150 33.23 -30.81 -1.70
N LYS A 151 33.93 -31.96 -1.86
CA LYS A 151 33.47 -33.10 -2.67
C LYS A 151 32.07 -33.60 -2.30
N ASP A 152 31.70 -33.59 -1.02
CA ASP A 152 30.39 -34.08 -0.53
C ASP A 152 29.40 -32.95 -0.21
N TYR A 153 29.50 -31.81 -0.90
CA TYR A 153 28.63 -30.66 -0.64
C TYR A 153 27.18 -30.89 -1.11
N ASP A 154 26.26 -30.92 -0.15
CA ASP A 154 24.81 -30.89 -0.37
C ASP A 154 24.25 -29.51 0.04
N ASP A 155 23.76 -28.76 -0.95
CA ASP A 155 23.24 -27.40 -0.78
C ASP A 155 22.05 -27.34 0.19
N SER A 156 21.14 -28.32 0.09
CA SER A 156 19.92 -28.35 0.91
C SER A 156 20.24 -28.68 2.37
N LYS A 157 21.07 -29.71 2.61
CA LYS A 157 21.56 -30.07 3.95
C LYS A 157 22.36 -28.92 4.56
N PHE A 158 23.24 -28.30 3.79
CA PHE A 158 24.04 -27.15 4.25
C PHE A 158 23.16 -25.97 4.67
N LYS A 159 22.22 -25.53 3.81
CA LYS A 159 21.33 -24.41 4.12
C LYS A 159 20.47 -24.69 5.35
N LEU A 160 19.97 -25.92 5.49
CA LEU A 160 19.20 -26.32 6.67
C LEU A 160 20.06 -26.33 7.95
N GLU A 161 21.27 -26.87 7.88
CA GLU A 161 22.24 -26.89 8.99
C GLU A 161 22.59 -25.46 9.42
N MET A 162 23.04 -24.62 8.49
CA MET A 162 23.45 -23.26 8.78
C MET A 162 22.29 -22.40 9.29
N LYS A 163 21.08 -22.54 8.74
CA LYS A 163 19.89 -21.85 9.26
C LYS A 163 19.64 -22.18 10.74
N ARG A 164 19.76 -23.46 11.14
CA ARG A 164 19.62 -23.86 12.55
C ARG A 164 20.72 -23.25 13.41
N ILE A 165 21.97 -23.24 12.94
CA ILE A 165 23.12 -22.68 13.64
C ILE A 165 22.98 -21.17 13.84
N ILE A 166 22.55 -20.43 12.80
CA ILE A 166 22.26 -19.00 12.86
C ILE A 166 21.20 -18.72 13.93
N ILE A 167 20.04 -19.37 13.86
CA ILE A 167 18.94 -19.12 14.79
C ILE A 167 19.35 -19.44 16.24
N LYS A 168 20.01 -20.59 16.47
CA LYS A 168 20.50 -20.95 17.81
C LYS A 168 21.48 -19.94 18.41
N SER A 169 22.17 -19.17 17.57
CA SER A 169 23.14 -18.16 18.04
C SER A 169 22.52 -16.85 18.50
N LEU A 170 21.24 -16.62 18.19
CA LEU A 170 20.50 -15.39 18.46
C LEU A 170 19.51 -15.63 19.61
N LYS A 171 19.92 -15.29 20.85
CA LYS A 171 19.20 -15.67 22.09
C LYS A 171 17.72 -15.26 22.14
N SER A 172 17.36 -14.09 21.60
CA SER A 172 15.99 -13.58 21.59
C SER A 172 15.10 -14.14 20.47
N ILE A 173 15.68 -14.89 19.53
CA ILE A 173 15.00 -15.36 18.33
C ILE A 173 14.73 -16.86 18.44
N LYS A 174 13.48 -17.26 18.21
CA LYS A 174 13.05 -18.66 18.24
C LYS A 174 12.48 -19.08 16.90
N LEU A 175 12.77 -20.32 16.49
CA LEU A 175 12.13 -20.92 15.32
C LEU A 175 10.69 -21.34 15.69
N LYS A 176 9.69 -20.75 15.03
CA LYS A 176 8.28 -21.10 15.20
C LYS A 176 7.80 -21.88 13.97
N LYS A 177 7.07 -22.99 14.19
CA LYS A 177 6.50 -23.81 13.10
C LYS A 177 5.55 -23.00 12.21
N LYS A 178 4.74 -22.14 12.83
CA LYS A 178 3.81 -21.21 12.17
C LYS A 178 3.83 -19.90 12.93
N VAL A 179 3.80 -18.78 12.22
CA VAL A 179 3.62 -17.45 12.80
C VAL A 179 2.69 -16.64 11.90
N SER A 180 1.77 -15.91 12.51
CA SER A 180 0.89 -14.96 11.83
C SER A 180 1.17 -13.57 12.36
N LEU A 181 1.35 -12.63 11.44
CA LEU A 181 1.75 -11.25 11.69
C LEU A 181 0.56 -10.31 11.62
N GLN A 182 0.48 -9.42 12.60
CA GLN A 182 -0.38 -8.26 12.58
C GLN A 182 0.12 -7.24 11.54
N PRO A 183 -0.74 -6.30 11.10
CA PRO A 183 -0.36 -5.29 10.10
C PRO A 183 0.92 -4.50 10.43
N LEU A 184 1.17 -4.23 11.72
CA LEU A 184 2.30 -3.41 12.18
C LEU A 184 3.50 -4.22 12.68
N ASP A 185 3.42 -5.56 12.64
CA ASP A 185 4.57 -6.42 12.89
C ASP A 185 5.66 -6.19 11.83
N LYS A 186 6.89 -6.57 12.14
CA LYS A 186 8.08 -6.17 11.37
C LYS A 186 8.80 -7.38 10.80
N ARG A 187 9.52 -7.15 9.70
CA ARG A 187 10.40 -8.14 9.07
C ARG A 187 11.71 -7.51 8.64
N PHE A 188 12.80 -8.23 8.89
CA PHE A 188 14.14 -7.87 8.43
C PHE A 188 14.83 -9.11 7.86
N TYR A 189 15.26 -9.04 6.60
CA TYR A 189 15.82 -10.18 5.89
C TYR A 189 17.32 -10.24 6.15
N PHE A 190 17.81 -11.40 6.58
CA PHE A 190 19.22 -11.66 6.77
C PHE A 190 19.70 -12.58 5.64
N ASP A 191 20.46 -12.01 4.73
CA ASP A 191 21.00 -12.70 3.58
C ASP A 191 22.50 -12.99 3.79
N PHE A 192 22.87 -14.26 3.57
CA PHE A 192 24.22 -14.77 3.71
C PHE A 192 24.75 -15.26 2.35
N TYR A 193 25.99 -14.90 2.04
CA TYR A 193 26.65 -15.20 0.76
C TYR A 193 27.99 -15.90 1.02
N PRO A 194 28.00 -17.25 1.04
CA PRO A 194 29.23 -18.02 1.21
C PRO A 194 29.94 -18.25 -0.14
N TRP A 195 31.25 -17.96 -0.17
CA TRP A 195 32.16 -18.35 -1.24
C TRP A 195 33.35 -19.10 -0.63
N VAL A 196 33.82 -20.16 -1.29
CA VAL A 196 34.93 -20.99 -0.81
C VAL A 196 36.04 -20.99 -1.83
N SER A 197 37.28 -20.74 -1.41
CA SER A 197 38.44 -20.86 -2.30
C SER A 197 38.83 -22.33 -2.50
N ASP A 198 39.64 -22.60 -3.53
CA ASP A 198 40.14 -23.95 -3.80
C ASP A 198 41.01 -24.52 -2.66
N LYS A 199 41.54 -23.65 -1.80
CA LYS A 199 42.29 -24.01 -0.58
C LYS A 199 41.39 -24.27 0.63
N GLY A 200 40.06 -24.29 0.45
CA GLY A 200 39.08 -24.53 1.51
C GLY A 200 38.89 -23.37 2.48
N VAL A 201 39.22 -22.13 2.08
CA VAL A 201 38.96 -20.92 2.87
C VAL A 201 37.56 -20.41 2.54
N LEU A 202 36.72 -20.25 3.57
CA LEU A 202 35.40 -19.65 3.49
C LEU A 202 35.48 -18.13 3.62
N TYR A 203 34.87 -17.43 2.68
CA TYR A 203 34.57 -16.00 2.71
C TYR A 203 33.06 -15.85 2.82
N LEU A 204 32.61 -15.30 3.95
CA LEU A 204 31.19 -15.18 4.25
C LEU A 204 30.78 -13.71 4.36
N SER A 205 29.97 -13.25 3.40
CA SER A 205 29.40 -11.92 3.39
C SER A 205 27.95 -11.92 3.86
N GLY A 206 27.49 -10.78 4.38
CA GLY A 206 26.13 -10.59 4.88
C GLY A 206 25.48 -9.31 4.37
N LYS A 207 24.16 -9.33 4.21
CA LYS A 207 23.32 -8.15 3.93
C LYS A 207 22.05 -8.20 4.78
N ILE A 208 21.61 -7.04 5.28
CA ILE A 208 20.32 -6.88 5.93
C ILE A 208 19.42 -6.08 5.01
N PHE A 209 18.20 -6.55 4.78
CA PHE A 209 17.18 -5.79 4.04
C PHE A 209 15.99 -5.47 4.93
N SER A 210 15.40 -4.30 4.68
CA SER A 210 14.14 -3.89 5.29
C SER A 210 12.96 -4.53 4.55
N GLN A 211 11.85 -4.77 5.25
CA GLN A 211 10.61 -5.17 4.59
C GLN A 211 10.05 -4.14 3.60
N HIS A 212 10.51 -2.89 3.71
CA HIS A 212 10.07 -1.80 2.85
C HIS A 212 10.88 -1.70 1.56
N HIS A 213 12.06 -2.35 1.47
CA HIS A 213 12.90 -2.34 0.27
C HIS A 213 13.71 -3.64 0.13
N CYS A 214 13.41 -4.43 -0.91
CA CYS A 214 14.05 -5.73 -1.15
C CYS A 214 15.31 -5.69 -2.05
N LYS A 215 15.54 -4.60 -2.81
CA LYS A 215 16.76 -4.40 -3.63
C LYS A 215 17.89 -3.67 -2.87
N LYS A 216 17.56 -2.66 -2.06
CA LYS A 216 18.54 -1.86 -1.29
C LYS A 216 18.68 -2.40 0.13
N PHE A 217 19.88 -2.86 0.45
CA PHE A 217 20.21 -3.30 1.81
C PHE A 217 20.35 -2.08 2.73
N ILE A 218 20.04 -2.28 4.01
CA ILE A 218 20.22 -1.29 5.07
C ILE A 218 21.55 -1.48 5.81
N TRP A 219 22.21 -2.63 5.58
CA TRP A 219 23.53 -2.95 6.09
C TRP A 219 24.21 -4.02 5.24
N THR A 220 25.55 -3.97 5.16
CA THR A 220 26.35 -5.04 4.54
C THR A 220 27.73 -5.16 5.18
N THR A 221 28.33 -6.35 5.10
CA THR A 221 29.77 -6.56 5.36
C THR A 221 30.67 -5.85 4.34
N GLY A 222 30.13 -5.37 3.22
CA GLY A 222 30.89 -4.66 2.19
C GLY A 222 31.98 -5.53 1.58
N LYS A 223 33.18 -4.95 1.41
CA LYS A 223 34.36 -5.63 0.86
C LYS A 223 35.13 -6.46 1.91
N THR A 224 34.67 -6.50 3.16
CA THR A 224 35.33 -7.20 4.27
C THR A 224 34.48 -8.39 4.74
N PRO A 225 34.52 -9.54 4.02
CA PRO A 225 33.82 -10.74 4.44
C PRO A 225 34.43 -11.32 5.73
N PHE A 226 33.65 -12.16 6.42
CA PHE A 226 34.20 -13.00 7.48
C PHE A 226 35.02 -14.12 6.84
N VAL A 227 36.32 -14.17 7.13
CA VAL A 227 37.24 -15.17 6.57
C VAL A 227 37.53 -16.24 7.61
N SER A 228 37.41 -17.51 7.22
CA SER A 228 37.78 -18.66 8.07
C SER A 228 38.04 -19.92 7.23
N SER A 229 38.49 -21.00 7.84
CA SER A 229 38.50 -22.30 7.16
C SER A 229 37.08 -22.85 7.01
N TRP A 230 36.82 -23.64 5.96
CA TRP A 230 35.53 -24.30 5.76
C TRP A 230 35.11 -25.17 6.96
N LYS A 231 36.08 -25.77 7.66
CA LYS A 231 35.85 -26.53 8.90
C LYS A 231 35.21 -25.66 10.00
N ASN A 232 35.54 -24.37 10.03
CA ASN A 232 35.04 -23.39 11.00
C ASN A 232 33.76 -22.66 10.55
N ARG A 233 33.13 -23.06 9.44
CA ARG A 233 31.93 -22.40 8.89
C ARG A 233 30.83 -22.11 9.91
N LYS A 234 30.55 -23.06 10.83
CA LYS A 234 29.52 -22.88 11.87
C LYS A 234 29.80 -21.63 12.71
N LYS A 235 31.03 -21.46 13.20
CA LYS A 235 31.43 -20.29 14.01
C LYS A 235 31.34 -19.00 13.21
N SER A 236 31.72 -19.02 11.93
CA SER A 236 31.60 -17.85 11.05
C SER A 236 30.15 -17.41 10.85
N PHE A 237 29.25 -18.35 10.55
CA PHE A 237 27.81 -18.05 10.41
C PHE A 237 27.20 -17.52 11.72
N GLN A 238 27.58 -18.08 12.88
CA GLN A 238 27.13 -17.57 14.19
C GLN A 238 27.63 -16.14 14.44
N SER A 239 28.91 -15.88 14.14
CA SER A 239 29.53 -14.58 14.39
C SER A 239 28.92 -13.49 13.50
N LEU A 240 28.76 -13.79 12.20
CA LEU A 240 28.11 -12.88 11.28
C LEU A 240 26.63 -12.64 11.66
N ALA A 241 25.90 -13.68 12.04
CA ALA A 241 24.51 -13.54 12.50
C ALA A 241 24.38 -12.60 13.70
N LYS A 242 25.24 -12.77 14.72
CA LYS A 242 25.28 -11.88 15.89
C LYS A 242 25.62 -10.45 15.51
N LYS A 243 26.60 -10.26 14.61
CA LYS A 243 26.97 -8.94 14.08
C LYS A 243 25.79 -8.29 13.36
N MET A 244 25.14 -9.00 12.43
CA MET A 244 23.95 -8.51 11.71
C MET A 244 22.84 -8.11 12.66
N TYR A 245 22.54 -8.93 13.67
CA TYR A 245 21.53 -8.61 14.67
C TYR A 245 21.89 -7.38 15.50
N SER A 246 23.16 -7.25 15.91
CA SER A 246 23.65 -6.05 16.61
C SER A 246 23.51 -4.79 15.76
N GLU A 247 23.91 -4.86 14.49
CA GLU A 247 23.86 -3.73 13.56
C GLU A 247 22.43 -3.32 13.24
N LEU A 248 21.51 -4.27 13.10
CA LEU A 248 20.09 -3.96 12.97
C LEU A 248 19.58 -3.15 14.17
N ASN A 249 19.92 -3.54 15.40
CA ASN A 249 19.48 -2.78 16.57
C ASN A 249 20.09 -1.37 16.61
N VAL A 250 21.33 -1.18 16.11
CA VAL A 250 21.93 0.16 15.96
C VAL A 250 21.17 0.99 14.93
N ILE A 251 20.81 0.41 13.79
CA ILE A 251 20.02 1.09 12.74
C ILE A 251 18.66 1.52 13.28
N LEU A 252 17.95 0.61 13.96
CA LEU A 252 16.65 0.88 14.58
C LEU A 252 16.72 1.87 15.75
N ALA A 253 17.88 2.02 16.39
CA ALA A 253 18.07 3.04 17.42
C ALA A 253 18.39 4.42 16.84
N LYS A 254 19.08 4.48 15.69
CA LYS A 254 19.51 5.75 15.08
C LYS A 254 18.44 6.38 14.19
N ASP A 255 17.58 5.55 13.61
CA ASP A 255 16.58 5.90 12.60
C ASP A 255 17.09 6.66 11.38
N THR A 256 18.16 6.16 10.76
CA THR A 256 18.73 6.82 9.58
C THR A 256 17.84 6.74 8.33
N ILE A 257 16.88 5.80 8.30
CA ILE A 257 16.12 5.45 7.09
C ILE A 257 14.60 5.29 7.35
N GLY A 258 14.10 5.58 8.55
CA GLY A 258 12.67 5.50 8.89
C GLY A 258 12.14 4.10 9.23
N ASP A 259 13.04 3.13 9.47
CA ASP A 259 12.68 1.75 9.83
C ASP A 259 12.46 1.57 11.33
N SER A 260 12.71 2.60 12.14
CA SER A 260 12.59 2.52 13.60
C SER A 260 11.13 2.48 14.04
N PHE A 261 10.90 1.99 15.26
CA PHE A 261 9.57 1.89 15.84
C PHE A 261 9.69 1.69 17.34
N ASP A 262 8.68 2.17 18.07
CA ASP A 262 8.46 1.80 19.44
C ASP A 262 7.58 0.56 19.51
N VAL A 263 7.90 -0.31 20.45
CA VAL A 263 7.13 -1.53 20.69
C VAL A 263 6.04 -1.24 21.72
N VAL A 264 4.80 -1.66 21.42
CA VAL A 264 3.72 -1.59 22.41
C VAL A 264 3.95 -2.66 23.47
N SER A 265 3.93 -2.27 24.75
CA SER A 265 4.11 -3.22 25.86
C SER A 265 2.93 -4.19 25.97
N LYS A 266 3.20 -5.42 26.44
CA LYS A 266 2.14 -6.38 26.80
C LYS A 266 1.26 -5.85 27.95
N LYS A 267 1.77 -4.91 28.75
CA LYS A 267 1.04 -4.28 29.87
C LYS A 267 0.07 -3.18 29.43
N ASN A 268 0.22 -2.60 28.23
CA ASN A 268 -0.77 -1.64 27.73
C ASN A 268 -2.13 -2.34 27.65
N SER A 269 -3.22 -1.63 27.99
CA SER A 269 -4.57 -2.17 27.86
C SER A 269 -4.93 -2.38 26.39
N SER A 270 -5.56 -3.52 26.06
CA SER A 270 -6.09 -3.78 24.72
C SER A 270 -7.53 -3.30 24.67
N LYS A 271 -7.82 -2.29 23.85
CA LYS A 271 -9.15 -1.70 23.70
C LYS A 271 -9.63 -1.77 22.26
N SER A 272 -10.91 -2.06 22.05
CA SER A 272 -11.50 -1.99 20.72
C SER A 272 -11.58 -0.55 20.21
N TRP A 273 -11.75 -0.37 18.90
CA TRP A 273 -11.98 0.94 18.29
C TRP A 273 -13.15 1.70 18.90
N GLY A 274 -14.25 0.99 19.23
CA GLY A 274 -15.41 1.57 19.89
C GLY A 274 -15.11 2.06 21.31
N GLN A 275 -14.34 1.30 22.10
CA GLN A 275 -13.92 1.69 23.46
C GLN A 275 -12.98 2.91 23.49
N LEU A 276 -12.36 3.26 22.35
CA LEU A 276 -11.52 4.44 22.19
C LEU A 276 -12.29 5.66 21.65
N ASN A 277 -13.59 5.50 21.42
CA ASN A 277 -14.47 6.46 20.74
C ASN A 277 -13.97 6.82 19.32
N ILE A 278 -13.54 5.80 18.57
CA ILE A 278 -13.05 5.91 17.20
C ILE A 278 -13.91 4.99 16.32
N LYS A 279 -15.15 5.41 16.06
CA LYS A 279 -16.08 4.68 15.20
C LYS A 279 -15.77 4.95 13.72
N LEU A 280 -16.30 4.09 12.83
CA LEU A 280 -16.30 4.43 11.40
C LEU A 280 -17.32 5.56 11.17
N PRO A 281 -16.99 6.55 10.34
CA PRO A 281 -17.96 7.55 9.89
C PRO A 281 -19.15 6.90 9.17
N GLU A 282 -20.32 7.54 9.22
CA GLU A 282 -21.53 7.00 8.59
C GLU A 282 -21.51 7.19 7.07
N LEU A 283 -22.08 6.23 6.34
CA LEU A 283 -22.31 6.35 4.91
C LEU A 283 -23.44 7.36 4.68
N LYS A 284 -23.11 8.54 4.14
CA LYS A 284 -24.13 9.49 3.68
C LYS A 284 -24.82 8.95 2.43
N ASN A 285 -26.13 8.75 2.53
CA ASN A 285 -26.95 8.41 1.36
C ASN A 285 -27.17 9.69 0.53
N ASN A 286 -26.67 9.71 -0.70
CA ASN A 286 -27.00 10.78 -1.62
C ASN A 286 -28.46 10.63 -2.06
N HIS A 287 -29.26 11.68 -1.85
CA HIS A 287 -30.63 11.72 -2.31
C HIS A 287 -30.69 11.69 -3.84
N LYS A 288 -31.52 10.81 -4.39
CA LYS A 288 -31.84 10.76 -5.81
C LYS A 288 -32.53 12.07 -6.22
N LYS A 289 -31.89 12.85 -7.09
CA LYS A 289 -32.57 13.93 -7.80
C LYS A 289 -33.08 13.38 -9.13
N ASN A 290 -34.37 13.56 -9.38
CA ASN A 290 -34.96 13.21 -10.67
C ASN A 290 -34.66 14.36 -11.63
N ILE A 291 -33.75 14.14 -12.59
CA ILE A 291 -33.23 15.20 -13.47
C ILE A 291 -33.65 14.91 -14.90
N LYS A 292 -34.30 15.87 -15.56
CA LYS A 292 -34.74 15.80 -16.97
C LYS A 292 -33.67 16.33 -17.93
N ILE A 293 -32.47 15.76 -17.89
CA ILE A 293 -31.38 16.07 -18.84
C ILE A 293 -31.13 14.80 -19.66
N GLY A 294 -30.77 14.95 -20.95
CA GLY A 294 -30.39 13.81 -21.79
C GLY A 294 -29.09 13.17 -21.30
N ILE A 295 -29.02 11.84 -21.29
CA ILE A 295 -27.80 11.10 -20.94
C ILE A 295 -26.99 10.88 -22.24
N PRO A 296 -25.76 11.41 -22.34
CA PRO A 296 -24.88 11.15 -23.49
C PRO A 296 -24.60 9.66 -23.69
N LEU A 297 -24.41 9.27 -24.95
CA LEU A 297 -24.10 7.87 -25.30
C LEU A 297 -22.59 7.59 -25.36
N HIS A 298 -21.78 8.62 -25.59
CA HIS A 298 -20.34 8.51 -25.81
C HIS A 298 -19.57 9.29 -24.76
N TRP A 299 -18.60 8.62 -24.16
CA TRP A 299 -17.85 9.13 -23.01
C TRP A 299 -16.36 8.96 -23.25
N GLU A 300 -15.57 9.91 -22.76
CA GLU A 300 -14.12 9.85 -22.81
C GLU A 300 -13.43 10.34 -21.54
N ILE A 301 -12.24 9.81 -21.32
CA ILE A 301 -11.26 10.32 -20.35
C ILE A 301 -9.91 10.43 -21.05
N LYS A 302 -9.16 11.50 -20.77
CA LYS A 302 -7.87 11.77 -21.41
C LYS A 302 -6.86 12.27 -20.38
N GLY A 303 -5.67 11.66 -20.41
CA GLY A 303 -4.51 12.11 -19.64
C GLY A 303 -4.67 11.98 -18.12
N LYS A 304 -4.34 13.06 -17.39
CA LYS A 304 -4.25 13.03 -15.93
C LYS A 304 -5.61 12.84 -15.28
N LEU A 305 -5.71 11.91 -14.33
CA LEU A 305 -6.93 11.69 -13.56
C LEU A 305 -7.23 12.88 -12.64
N GLY A 306 -8.49 13.32 -12.60
CA GLY A 306 -8.96 14.37 -11.71
C GLY A 306 -9.01 13.94 -10.24
N LYS A 307 -9.23 14.89 -9.31
CA LYS A 307 -9.18 14.67 -7.84
C LYS A 307 -10.08 13.53 -7.33
N ASN A 308 -11.23 13.31 -7.97
CA ASN A 308 -12.21 12.27 -7.60
C ASN A 308 -12.15 11.03 -8.51
N SER A 309 -11.22 11.00 -9.46
CA SER A 309 -10.97 9.86 -10.34
C SER A 309 -9.69 9.15 -9.93
N ARG A 310 -9.69 7.82 -10.05
CA ARG A 310 -8.60 6.99 -9.57
C ARG A 310 -8.52 5.69 -10.34
N ALA A 311 -7.31 5.29 -10.67
CA ALA A 311 -7.00 3.95 -11.11
C ALA A 311 -5.88 3.44 -10.21
N GLN A 312 -6.10 2.32 -9.54
CA GLN A 312 -5.18 1.76 -8.57
C GLN A 312 -5.01 0.26 -8.78
N PHE A 313 -3.89 -0.24 -8.30
CA PHE A 313 -3.64 -1.67 -8.20
C PHE A 313 -3.16 -2.01 -6.78
N SER A 314 -3.37 -3.25 -6.38
CA SER A 314 -2.81 -3.79 -5.14
C SER A 314 -2.60 -5.28 -5.27
N ILE A 315 -1.53 -5.79 -4.66
CA ILE A 315 -1.43 -7.24 -4.46
C ILE A 315 -2.56 -7.66 -3.53
N ALA A 316 -3.21 -8.78 -3.81
CA ALA A 316 -4.33 -9.23 -3.01
C ALA A 316 -3.93 -9.44 -1.52
N PRO A 317 -4.88 -9.26 -0.57
CA PRO A 317 -4.64 -9.50 0.85
C PRO A 317 -4.00 -10.87 1.10
N PRO A 318 -3.10 -11.00 2.11
CA PRO A 318 -2.74 -10.01 3.14
C PRO A 318 -1.66 -8.99 2.74
N ASN A 319 -1.26 -8.92 1.46
CA ASN A 319 -0.19 -8.05 0.95
C ASN A 319 -0.71 -6.81 0.21
N ASP A 320 -1.94 -6.40 0.50
CA ASP A 320 -2.63 -5.23 -0.05
C ASP A 320 -2.05 -3.88 0.37
N ASN A 321 -1.03 -3.89 1.24
CA ASN A 321 -0.16 -2.75 1.48
C ASN A 321 0.84 -2.49 0.33
N TYR A 322 1.05 -3.45 -0.58
CA TYR A 322 1.72 -3.22 -1.85
C TYR A 322 0.69 -2.72 -2.85
N SER A 323 0.35 -1.44 -2.72
CA SER A 323 -0.63 -0.75 -3.54
C SER A 323 0.00 0.44 -4.26
N GLY A 324 -0.54 0.74 -5.43
CA GLY A 324 -0.09 1.85 -6.25
C GLY A 324 -1.21 2.49 -7.05
N LEU A 325 -0.84 3.56 -7.72
CA LEU A 325 -1.68 4.45 -8.51
C LEU A 325 -1.23 4.45 -9.95
N ILE A 326 -2.19 4.59 -10.86
CA ILE A 326 -1.99 5.01 -12.25
C ILE A 326 -2.47 6.46 -12.32
N ARG A 327 -1.58 7.40 -12.65
CA ARG A 327 -1.89 8.85 -12.61
C ARG A 327 -2.45 9.38 -13.94
N LYS A 328 -2.17 8.69 -15.04
CA LYS A 328 -2.62 9.05 -16.38
C LYS A 328 -3.27 7.86 -17.08
N MET A 329 -4.43 8.10 -17.67
CA MET A 329 -5.21 7.09 -18.38
C MET A 329 -6.01 7.75 -19.50
N ASN A 330 -6.09 7.06 -20.63
CA ASN A 330 -7.01 7.38 -21.72
C ASN A 330 -8.10 6.32 -21.77
N GLY A 331 -9.28 6.69 -22.26
CA GLY A 331 -10.32 5.71 -22.47
C GLY A 331 -11.56 6.29 -23.12
N ALA A 332 -12.37 5.39 -23.65
CA ALA A 332 -13.67 5.71 -24.20
C ALA A 332 -14.67 4.62 -23.84
N PHE A 333 -15.91 5.01 -23.61
CA PHE A 333 -17.00 4.09 -23.35
C PHE A 333 -18.24 4.56 -24.11
N SER A 334 -18.96 3.64 -24.72
CA SER A 334 -20.18 3.92 -25.47
C SER A 334 -21.29 2.96 -25.10
N PHE A 335 -22.48 3.50 -24.86
CA PHE A 335 -23.69 2.74 -24.59
C PHE A 335 -24.45 2.43 -25.87
N GLY A 336 -25.31 1.41 -25.82
CA GLY A 336 -26.25 1.09 -26.88
C GLY A 336 -27.26 2.21 -27.12
N LYS A 337 -28.01 2.12 -28.23
CA LYS A 337 -28.99 3.14 -28.65
C LYS A 337 -29.97 3.46 -27.50
N GLY A 338 -30.18 4.76 -27.25
CA GLY A 338 -31.09 5.23 -26.20
C GLY A 338 -30.62 4.93 -24.77
N GLY A 339 -29.30 4.78 -24.55
CA GLY A 339 -28.71 4.54 -23.23
C GLY A 339 -28.86 3.10 -22.74
N GLN A 340 -29.09 2.16 -23.66
CA GLN A 340 -29.14 0.74 -23.33
C GLN A 340 -27.77 0.26 -22.90
N ILE A 341 -27.76 -0.53 -21.82
CA ILE A 341 -26.54 -1.12 -21.30
C ILE A 341 -26.09 -2.29 -22.18
N ALA A 342 -27.03 -3.04 -22.75
CA ALA A 342 -26.75 -4.05 -23.76
C ALA A 342 -25.93 -3.45 -24.91
N LEU A 343 -24.98 -4.23 -25.44
CA LEU A 343 -24.07 -3.87 -26.52
C LEU A 343 -23.09 -2.72 -26.19
N SER A 344 -23.04 -2.25 -24.94
CA SER A 344 -22.04 -1.24 -24.56
C SER A 344 -20.63 -1.80 -24.73
N LYS A 345 -19.72 -0.93 -25.14
CA LYS A 345 -18.32 -1.25 -25.41
C LYS A 345 -17.43 -0.11 -24.96
N GLY A 346 -16.17 -0.42 -24.68
CA GLY A 346 -15.20 0.60 -24.31
C GLY A 346 -13.81 0.04 -24.12
N TRP A 347 -12.90 0.93 -23.78
CA TRP A 347 -11.51 0.58 -23.50
C TRP A 347 -10.89 1.59 -22.54
N PHE A 348 -9.89 1.13 -21.80
CA PHE A 348 -8.99 1.98 -21.02
C PHE A 348 -7.55 1.63 -21.34
N GLU A 349 -6.69 2.64 -21.36
CA GLU A 349 -5.26 2.53 -21.58
C GLU A 349 -4.53 3.34 -20.52
N ALA A 350 -3.71 2.67 -19.72
CA ALA A 350 -2.89 3.27 -18.69
C ALA A 350 -1.51 3.63 -19.26
N ASP A 351 -1.04 4.83 -18.96
CA ASP A 351 0.35 5.22 -19.16
C ASP A 351 1.19 4.59 -18.04
N MET A 352 2.04 3.62 -18.40
CA MET A 352 2.82 2.83 -17.44
C MET A 352 3.92 3.66 -16.77
N LEU A 353 4.40 4.74 -17.40
CA LEU A 353 5.35 5.68 -16.78
C LEU A 353 4.67 6.56 -15.72
N SER A 354 3.33 6.61 -15.71
CA SER A 354 2.58 7.37 -14.73
C SER A 354 2.35 6.63 -13.41
N ILE A 355 2.80 5.38 -13.29
CA ILE A 355 2.58 4.55 -12.10
C ILE A 355 3.38 5.07 -10.90
N THR A 356 2.83 4.91 -9.69
CA THR A 356 3.56 5.17 -8.45
C THR A 356 3.01 4.35 -7.27
N MET A 357 3.89 3.91 -6.38
CA MET A 357 3.61 3.40 -5.04
C MET A 357 3.88 4.44 -3.95
N GLY A 358 4.22 5.67 -4.33
CA GLY A 358 4.58 6.76 -3.42
C GLY A 358 6.01 6.70 -2.89
N ASP A 359 6.90 5.93 -3.55
CA ASP A 359 8.30 5.75 -3.16
C ASP A 359 9.14 5.60 -4.44
N SER A 360 10.02 6.57 -4.73
CA SER A 360 10.75 6.64 -6.00
C SER A 360 11.59 5.39 -6.27
N ASP A 361 12.29 4.87 -5.24
CA ASP A 361 13.14 3.69 -5.39
C ASP A 361 12.28 2.45 -5.77
N LEU A 362 11.05 2.36 -5.25
CA LEU A 362 10.10 1.31 -5.63
C LEU A 362 9.46 1.57 -7.00
N ASP A 363 9.16 2.82 -7.32
CA ASP A 363 8.61 3.22 -8.62
C ASP A 363 9.59 2.84 -9.74
N ASP A 364 10.87 3.20 -9.59
CA ASP A 364 11.93 2.83 -10.54
C ASP A 364 12.04 1.31 -10.68
N SER A 365 12.01 0.58 -9.56
CA SER A 365 12.03 -0.88 -9.54
C SER A 365 10.84 -1.51 -10.28
N LEU A 366 9.68 -0.85 -10.37
CA LEU A 366 8.52 -1.33 -11.13
C LEU A 366 8.70 -1.13 -12.64
N LEU A 367 9.45 -0.10 -13.06
CA LEU A 367 9.65 0.23 -14.47
C LEU A 367 10.64 -0.70 -15.17
N GLU A 368 11.52 -1.35 -14.40
CA GLU A 368 12.53 -2.30 -14.86
C GLU A 368 11.96 -3.56 -15.56
N GLU A 369 12.84 -4.27 -16.28
CA GLU A 369 12.52 -5.44 -17.09
C GLU A 369 11.92 -6.62 -16.30
N ASP A 370 12.37 -6.82 -15.06
CA ASP A 370 11.90 -7.87 -14.16
C ASP A 370 10.45 -7.66 -13.70
N MET A 371 9.96 -6.42 -13.80
CA MET A 371 8.59 -6.02 -13.47
C MET A 371 7.82 -5.63 -14.73
N PHE A 372 7.56 -4.34 -14.97
CA PHE A 372 6.65 -3.89 -16.04
C PHE A 372 7.33 -3.68 -17.39
N HIS A 373 8.67 -3.54 -17.43
CA HIS A 373 9.47 -3.36 -18.65
C HIS A 373 8.94 -2.18 -19.51
N THR A 374 8.79 -1.00 -18.90
CA THR A 374 8.10 0.14 -19.51
C THR A 374 8.86 0.79 -20.65
N SER A 375 10.19 0.59 -20.73
CA SER A 375 11.00 0.97 -21.89
C SER A 375 10.56 0.27 -23.17
N LYS A 376 9.99 -0.94 -23.08
CA LYS A 376 9.44 -1.70 -24.20
C LYS A 376 7.91 -1.63 -24.27
N PHE A 377 7.24 -1.58 -23.12
CA PHE A 377 5.79 -1.59 -23.01
C PHE A 377 5.29 -0.36 -22.23
N ALA A 378 5.25 0.78 -22.92
CA ALA A 378 4.87 2.07 -22.31
C ALA A 378 3.38 2.17 -21.91
N ALA A 379 2.53 1.28 -22.42
CA ALA A 379 1.10 1.27 -22.17
C ALA A 379 0.56 -0.11 -21.78
N SER A 380 -0.49 -0.12 -20.97
CA SER A 380 -1.31 -1.30 -20.66
C SER A 380 -2.76 -0.99 -21.00
N LYS A 381 -3.47 -1.94 -21.62
CA LYS A 381 -4.79 -1.68 -22.19
C LYS A 381 -5.79 -2.76 -21.83
N ILE A 382 -7.04 -2.38 -21.55
CA ILE A 382 -8.17 -3.29 -21.49
C ILE A 382 -9.23 -2.87 -22.51
N VAL A 383 -9.77 -3.83 -23.26
CA VAL A 383 -10.88 -3.62 -24.20
C VAL A 383 -12.04 -4.52 -23.78
N PHE A 384 -13.20 -3.92 -23.53
CA PHE A 384 -14.38 -4.67 -23.08
C PHE A 384 -15.11 -5.29 -24.27
N SER A 385 -15.47 -6.57 -24.14
CA SER A 385 -16.42 -7.21 -25.03
C SER A 385 -17.80 -6.56 -24.90
N PRO A 386 -18.60 -6.51 -25.98
CA PRO A 386 -19.97 -6.04 -25.91
C PRO A 386 -20.76 -6.78 -24.83
N ILE A 387 -21.50 -6.02 -24.00
CA ILE A 387 -22.33 -6.59 -22.94
C ILE A 387 -23.50 -7.35 -23.59
N SER A 388 -23.62 -8.65 -23.31
CA SER A 388 -24.53 -9.55 -24.02
C SER A 388 -25.90 -9.79 -23.37
N SER A 389 -26.18 -9.21 -22.19
CA SER A 389 -27.46 -9.46 -21.50
C SER A 389 -28.53 -8.43 -21.85
N SER A 390 -29.67 -8.92 -22.35
CA SER A 390 -30.88 -8.17 -22.69
C SER A 390 -31.71 -7.76 -21.46
N GLU A 391 -31.44 -8.35 -20.28
CA GLU A 391 -32.14 -8.02 -19.03
C GLU A 391 -31.61 -6.75 -18.36
N ILE A 392 -30.48 -6.23 -18.86
CA ILE A 392 -29.88 -5.05 -18.26
C ILE A 392 -30.54 -3.80 -18.85
N GLY A 393 -31.15 -3.01 -17.98
CA GLY A 393 -31.97 -1.85 -18.32
C GLY A 393 -31.23 -0.71 -19.04
N LYS A 394 -31.81 0.48 -18.96
CA LYS A 394 -31.19 1.72 -19.47
C LYS A 394 -30.50 2.47 -18.35
N LEU A 395 -29.49 3.27 -18.71
CA LEU A 395 -28.91 4.25 -17.81
C LEU A 395 -29.97 5.19 -17.25
N LYS A 396 -29.85 5.50 -15.95
CA LYS A 396 -30.69 6.47 -15.24
C LYS A 396 -29.83 7.29 -14.29
N PHE A 397 -30.12 8.57 -14.15
CA PHE A 397 -29.42 9.44 -13.21
C PHE A 397 -29.58 8.96 -11.77
N GLY A 398 -28.47 8.93 -11.03
CA GLY A 398 -28.45 8.54 -9.62
C GLY A 398 -28.77 7.07 -9.36
N GLU A 399 -28.73 6.22 -10.40
CA GLU A 399 -28.86 4.76 -10.26
C GLU A 399 -27.60 4.08 -10.77
N GLU A 400 -26.85 3.47 -9.85
CA GLU A 400 -25.71 2.63 -10.21
C GLU A 400 -26.20 1.32 -10.84
N SER A 401 -25.78 1.09 -12.07
CA SER A 401 -26.02 -0.16 -12.78
C SER A 401 -24.74 -0.98 -12.80
N GLN A 402 -24.84 -2.29 -12.53
CA GLN A 402 -23.70 -3.19 -12.42
C GLN A 402 -23.82 -4.35 -13.41
N VAL A 403 -22.71 -4.73 -14.03
CA VAL A 403 -22.63 -5.80 -15.03
C VAL A 403 -21.31 -6.55 -14.91
N LYS A 404 -21.29 -7.79 -15.38
CA LYS A 404 -20.05 -8.52 -15.63
C LYS A 404 -19.85 -8.68 -17.13
N THR A 405 -18.65 -8.40 -17.61
CA THR A 405 -18.30 -8.60 -19.03
C THR A 405 -16.92 -9.23 -19.16
N LYS A 406 -16.60 -9.76 -20.35
CA LYS A 406 -15.24 -10.15 -20.70
C LYS A 406 -14.45 -8.91 -21.12
N GLY A 407 -13.18 -8.85 -20.76
CA GLY A 407 -12.22 -7.85 -21.22
C GLY A 407 -10.96 -8.51 -21.74
N LEU A 408 -10.46 -8.05 -22.88
CA LEU A 408 -9.15 -8.39 -23.39
C LEU A 408 -8.14 -7.42 -22.79
N PHE A 409 -7.36 -7.88 -21.82
CA PHE A 409 -6.29 -7.13 -21.17
C PHE A 409 -4.97 -7.39 -21.87
N VAL A 410 -4.19 -6.34 -22.09
CA VAL A 410 -2.87 -6.37 -22.70
C VAL A 410 -1.89 -5.75 -21.74
N PHE A 411 -0.96 -6.56 -21.24
CA PHE A 411 0.04 -6.14 -20.27
C PHE A 411 1.38 -6.82 -20.55
N LYS A 412 2.46 -6.03 -20.58
CA LYS A 412 3.80 -6.51 -20.94
C LYS A 412 3.83 -7.29 -22.27
N GLY A 413 3.02 -6.85 -23.24
CA GLY A 413 2.86 -7.49 -24.55
C GLY A 413 2.02 -8.78 -24.56
N ILE A 414 1.60 -9.30 -23.41
CA ILE A 414 0.79 -10.51 -23.28
C ILE A 414 -0.69 -10.13 -23.27
N LYS A 415 -1.50 -10.87 -24.04
CA LYS A 415 -2.95 -10.68 -24.13
C LYS A 415 -3.67 -11.75 -23.31
N GLU A 416 -4.61 -11.34 -22.47
CA GLU A 416 -5.38 -12.22 -21.61
C GLU A 416 -6.86 -11.81 -21.59
N THR A 417 -7.76 -12.77 -21.78
CA THR A 417 -9.20 -12.54 -21.60
C THR A 417 -9.57 -12.79 -20.14
N MET A 418 -10.23 -11.84 -19.50
CA MET A 418 -10.64 -11.92 -18.10
C MET A 418 -12.05 -11.38 -17.88
N MET A 419 -12.66 -11.80 -16.77
CA MET A 419 -13.92 -11.21 -16.32
C MET A 419 -13.66 -9.88 -15.64
N VAL A 420 -14.49 -8.89 -15.97
CA VAL A 420 -14.45 -7.54 -15.41
C VAL A 420 -15.81 -7.24 -14.81
N ASP A 421 -15.81 -6.84 -13.54
CA ASP A 421 -16.98 -6.27 -12.89
C ASP A 421 -17.01 -4.77 -13.23
N LEU A 422 -18.04 -4.33 -13.95
CA LEU A 422 -18.25 -2.93 -14.34
C LEU A 422 -19.45 -2.35 -13.60
N SER A 423 -19.34 -1.09 -13.22
CA SER A 423 -20.51 -0.31 -12.83
C SER A 423 -20.46 1.09 -13.41
N PHE A 424 -21.64 1.67 -13.60
CA PHE A 424 -21.77 2.99 -14.17
C PHE A 424 -22.98 3.73 -13.60
N GLU A 425 -22.80 5.02 -13.40
CA GLU A 425 -23.79 5.94 -12.85
C GLU A 425 -23.64 7.30 -13.57
N PRO A 426 -24.64 7.73 -14.35
CA PRO A 426 -24.72 9.10 -14.82
C PRO A 426 -24.91 10.04 -13.64
N THR A 427 -24.05 11.06 -13.54
CA THR A 427 -24.03 12.05 -12.46
C THR A 427 -23.95 13.45 -13.04
N ILE A 428 -24.22 14.46 -12.21
CA ILE A 428 -24.05 15.86 -12.56
C ILE A 428 -23.05 16.48 -11.59
N ASP A 429 -22.03 17.13 -12.13
CA ASP A 429 -21.04 17.81 -11.30
C ASP A 429 -21.57 19.15 -10.75
N HIS A 430 -20.77 19.80 -9.91
CA HIS A 430 -21.10 21.10 -9.31
C HIS A 430 -21.29 22.23 -10.32
N ASN A 431 -20.80 22.06 -11.56
CA ASN A 431 -20.97 23.03 -12.64
C ASN A 431 -22.17 22.70 -13.55
N GLY A 432 -22.97 21.69 -13.19
CA GLY A 432 -24.11 21.25 -13.99
C GLY A 432 -23.73 20.38 -15.18
N ALA A 433 -22.46 20.00 -15.35
CA ALA A 433 -22.05 19.16 -16.47
C ALA A 433 -22.35 17.68 -16.18
N VAL A 434 -22.90 16.99 -17.18
CA VAL A 434 -23.15 15.55 -17.10
C VAL A 434 -21.82 14.80 -17.15
N LYS A 435 -21.62 13.88 -16.19
CA LYS A 435 -20.47 12.99 -16.11
C LYS A 435 -20.95 11.55 -16.04
N LEU A 436 -20.17 10.63 -16.60
CA LEU A 436 -20.34 9.21 -16.31
C LEU A 436 -19.37 8.82 -15.22
N PHE A 437 -19.90 8.44 -14.07
CA PHE A 437 -19.11 7.80 -13.05
C PHE A 437 -19.02 6.31 -13.34
N LEU A 438 -17.80 5.80 -13.60
CA LEU A 438 -17.57 4.42 -14.00
C LEU A 438 -16.62 3.74 -13.01
N LYS A 439 -16.96 2.51 -12.59
CA LYS A 439 -16.07 1.61 -11.86
C LYS A 439 -15.75 0.38 -12.70
N ALA A 440 -14.51 -0.09 -12.63
CA ALA A 440 -14.10 -1.37 -13.18
C ALA A 440 -13.19 -2.10 -12.19
N GLN A 441 -13.40 -3.40 -12.02
CA GLN A 441 -12.57 -4.25 -11.17
C GLN A 441 -12.26 -5.57 -11.87
N PHE A 442 -10.99 -5.98 -11.79
CA PHE A 442 -10.52 -7.27 -12.31
C PHE A 442 -9.22 -7.69 -11.60
N GLU A 443 -8.82 -8.95 -11.79
CA GLU A 443 -7.60 -9.52 -11.21
C GLU A 443 -6.71 -10.13 -12.30
N ILE A 444 -5.40 -10.06 -12.09
CA ILE A 444 -4.41 -10.77 -12.91
C ILE A 444 -3.51 -11.65 -12.04
N GLU A 445 -2.89 -12.64 -12.67
CA GLU A 445 -1.87 -13.48 -12.04
C GLU A 445 -0.47 -13.13 -12.57
N LEU A 446 0.42 -12.67 -11.68
CA LEU A 446 1.77 -12.19 -12.00
C LEU A 446 2.66 -13.24 -12.71
N THR A 447 2.47 -14.53 -12.40
CA THR A 447 3.25 -15.64 -12.96
C THR A 447 3.09 -15.76 -14.47
N LYS A 448 1.91 -15.41 -15.01
CA LYS A 448 1.64 -15.37 -16.46
C LYS A 448 2.52 -14.36 -17.21
N TYR A 449 3.07 -13.39 -16.48
CA TYR A 449 3.91 -12.31 -17.01
C TYR A 449 5.38 -12.44 -16.56
N ALA A 450 5.78 -13.63 -16.11
CA ALA A 450 7.10 -13.93 -15.56
C ALA A 450 7.51 -13.04 -14.37
N MET A 451 6.54 -12.53 -13.61
CA MET A 451 6.78 -11.72 -12.42
C MET A 451 6.62 -12.54 -11.14
N VAL A 452 7.38 -12.16 -10.11
CA VAL A 452 7.31 -12.80 -8.78
C VAL A 452 6.44 -11.98 -7.84
N GLY A 453 5.46 -12.62 -7.22
CA GLY A 453 4.57 -11.96 -6.27
C GLY A 453 5.15 -11.70 -4.88
N ALA A 454 4.37 -11.02 -4.05
CA ALA A 454 4.74 -10.55 -2.71
C ALA A 454 5.30 -11.66 -1.80
N PRO A 455 6.10 -11.32 -0.78
CA PRO A 455 6.63 -12.31 0.17
C PRO A 455 5.52 -13.02 0.97
N GLY A 456 5.69 -14.33 1.17
CA GLY A 456 4.76 -15.19 1.93
C GLY A 456 4.47 -16.51 1.21
N LYS A 457 3.88 -17.47 1.90
CA LYS A 457 3.32 -18.69 1.29
C LYS A 457 1.80 -18.66 1.43
N HIS A 458 1.14 -17.90 0.55
CA HIS A 458 -0.31 -17.84 0.45
C HIS A 458 -0.73 -17.74 -1.02
N ASP A 459 -1.91 -18.27 -1.33
CA ASP A 459 -2.36 -18.51 -2.70
C ASP A 459 -2.56 -17.21 -3.50
N LYS A 460 -2.82 -16.11 -2.77
CA LYS A 460 -3.07 -14.78 -3.35
C LYS A 460 -1.81 -13.93 -3.55
N ARG A 461 -0.59 -14.44 -3.30
CA ARG A 461 0.64 -13.63 -3.37
C ARG A 461 1.00 -13.15 -4.77
N ASN A 462 0.54 -13.89 -5.78
CA ASN A 462 0.75 -13.59 -7.19
C ASN A 462 -0.46 -12.91 -7.83
N VAL A 463 -1.51 -12.60 -7.05
CA VAL A 463 -2.72 -11.97 -7.58
C VAL A 463 -2.62 -10.47 -7.40
N VAL A 464 -2.76 -9.72 -8.49
CA VAL A 464 -2.91 -8.26 -8.46
C VAL A 464 -4.34 -7.91 -8.80
N GLN A 465 -4.94 -7.08 -7.96
CA GLN A 465 -6.28 -6.55 -8.12
C GLN A 465 -6.18 -5.14 -8.69
N PHE A 466 -6.97 -4.85 -9.72
CA PHE A 466 -7.11 -3.52 -10.30
C PHE A 466 -8.47 -2.96 -9.93
N PHE A 467 -8.48 -1.69 -9.53
CA PHE A 467 -9.69 -0.93 -9.24
C PHE A 467 -9.61 0.40 -9.98
N ILE A 468 -10.52 0.59 -10.92
CA ILE A 468 -10.69 1.82 -11.68
C ILE A 468 -11.99 2.46 -11.20
N ARG A 469 -11.94 3.74 -10.87
CA ARG A 469 -13.05 4.55 -10.39
C ARG A 469 -12.90 5.94 -11.00
N ILE A 470 -13.56 6.24 -12.10
CA ILE A 470 -13.29 7.44 -12.89
C ILE A 470 -14.57 8.20 -13.22
N TYR A 471 -14.44 9.52 -13.38
CA TYR A 471 -15.46 10.36 -14.01
C TYR A 471 -15.05 10.62 -15.45
N MET A 472 -15.91 10.25 -16.38
CA MET A 472 -15.72 10.47 -17.81
C MET A 472 -16.58 11.65 -18.28
N ASN A 473 -16.06 12.38 -19.26
CA ASN A 473 -16.75 13.50 -19.90
C ASN A 473 -17.53 13.01 -21.11
N GLU A 474 -18.60 13.72 -21.47
CA GLU A 474 -19.21 13.54 -22.78
C GLU A 474 -18.17 13.74 -23.89
N LYS A 475 -18.11 12.79 -24.82
CA LYS A 475 -17.31 12.94 -26.03
C LYS A 475 -18.08 13.82 -27.00
N LYS A 476 -17.68 15.08 -27.09
CA LYS A 476 -18.19 15.98 -28.12
C LYS A 476 -17.69 15.50 -29.48
N GLU A 477 -18.59 15.24 -30.41
CA GLU A 477 -18.22 15.05 -31.81
C GLU A 477 -17.57 16.36 -32.29
N SER A 478 -16.33 16.27 -32.75
CA SER A 478 -15.70 17.37 -33.49
C SER A 478 -16.52 17.59 -34.74
N LYS A 479 -17.27 18.70 -34.78
CA LYS A 479 -18.00 19.15 -35.95
C LYS A 479 -17.07 19.41 -37.12
#